data_AF-A0A1K2EC37-F1
#
_entry.id   AF-A0A1K2EC37-F1
#
_cell.length_a   1.000
_cell.length_b   1.000
_cell.length_c   1.000
_cell.angle_alpha   90.00
_cell.angle_beta   90.00
_cell.angle_gamma   90.00
#
_symmetry.space_group_name_H-M   'P 1'
#
loop_
_entity.id
_entity.type
_entity.pdbx_description
1 polymer ?
#
loop_
_entity_poly.entity_id
_entity_poly.type
_entity_poly.pdbx_seq_one_letter_code
_entity_poly.pdbx_strand_id
1 'polypeptide(L)'
;MFELFNLDSSAHTFRVPLRWLGVSLHHKKPDRPGTLYFGVVRDPQAALYNTDPLAFRHSTSPAFQVPPGDEPLFRAYFTEVSRLADRPVV
;
A
#
# COMPACT_ATOMS: atom_id res chain seq x y z
N MET A 1 12.61 11.18 2.59
CA MET A 1 11.20 11.55 2.39
C MET A 1 10.32 10.49 3.02
N PHE A 2 9.33 10.90 3.82
CA PHE A 2 8.39 10.03 4.52
C PHE A 2 6.99 10.41 4.10
N GLU A 3 6.09 9.44 4.01
CA GLU A 3 4.66 9.71 3.90
C GLU A 3 4.00 9.74 5.28
N LEU A 4 3.07 10.66 5.47
CA LEU A 4 2.26 10.77 6.68
C LEU A 4 0.81 10.42 6.34
N PHE A 5 0.33 9.31 6.88
CA PHE A 5 -1.08 8.95 6.77
C PHE A 5 -1.80 9.39 8.05
N ASN A 6 -2.77 10.30 7.90
CA ASN A 6 -3.72 10.63 8.94
C ASN A 6 -4.97 9.78 8.69
N LEU A 7 -5.11 8.73 9.50
CA LEU A 7 -6.31 7.92 9.56
C LEU A 7 -7.13 8.48 10.73
N ASP A 8 -8.46 8.52 10.62
CA ASP A 8 -9.38 9.14 11.62
C ASP A 8 -9.29 8.54 13.05
N SER A 9 -8.34 7.66 13.33
CA SER A 9 -7.92 7.22 14.65
C SER A 9 -6.64 7.95 15.09
N SER A 10 -6.79 8.84 16.08
CA SER A 10 -5.70 9.63 16.68
C SER A 10 -4.56 8.82 17.31
N ALA A 11 -4.68 7.49 17.40
CA ALA A 11 -3.68 6.61 17.98
C ALA A 11 -2.57 6.18 16.98
N HIS A 12 -2.79 6.33 15.67
CA HIS A 12 -1.92 5.70 14.67
C HIS A 12 -1.56 6.65 13.51
N THR A 13 -0.85 7.74 13.79
CA THR A 13 -0.07 8.41 12.75
C THR A 13 0.99 7.46 12.22
N PHE A 14 0.85 7.04 10.96
CA PHE A 14 1.77 6.11 10.31
C PHE A 14 2.80 6.90 9.50
N ARG A 15 4.05 6.93 9.98
CA ARG A 15 5.20 7.52 9.26
C ARG A 15 6.13 6.40 8.82
N VAL A 16 6.23 6.19 7.52
CA VAL A 16 7.11 5.16 6.95
C VAL A 16 8.02 5.79 5.91
N PRO A 17 9.34 5.55 5.96
CA PRO A 17 10.21 6.01 4.89
C PRO A 17 9.78 5.34 3.59
N LEU A 18 9.68 6.11 2.50
CA LEU A 18 9.06 5.67 1.25
C LEU A 18 9.60 4.32 0.72
N ARG A 19 10.91 4.07 0.86
CA ARG A 19 11.55 2.79 0.47
C ARG A 19 10.99 1.56 1.21
N TRP A 20 10.43 1.75 2.39
CA TRP A 20 9.85 0.68 3.20
C TRP A 20 8.33 0.64 3.13
N LEU A 21 7.70 1.57 2.41
CA LEU A 21 6.28 1.48 2.13
C LEU A 21 6.05 0.40 1.09
N GLY A 22 4.98 -0.37 1.27
CA GLY A 22 4.36 -0.97 0.11
C GLY A 22 2.91 -1.37 0.34
N VAL A 23 2.30 -1.70 -0.79
CA VAL A 23 0.87 -1.64 -1.04
C VAL A 23 0.49 -2.90 -1.78
N SER A 24 -0.50 -3.62 -1.27
CA SER A 24 -1.05 -4.81 -1.92
C SER A 24 -2.50 -4.59 -2.30
N LEU A 25 -2.86 -4.90 -3.53
CA LEU A 25 -4.23 -4.88 -3.99
C LEU A 25 -4.72 -6.29 -4.27
N HIS A 26 -5.67 -6.76 -3.48
CA HIS A 26 -6.24 -8.09 -3.62
C HIS A 26 -7.59 -8.01 -4.33
N HIS A 27 -7.65 -8.46 -5.59
CA HIS A 27 -8.92 -8.64 -6.28
C HIS A 27 -9.55 -9.98 -5.88
N LYS A 28 -10.72 -9.95 -5.22
CA LYS A 28 -11.51 -11.16 -4.97
C LYS A 28 -12.33 -11.59 -6.19
N LYS A 29 -12.71 -10.62 -7.04
CA LYS A 29 -13.47 -10.80 -8.29
C LYS A 29 -13.06 -9.72 -9.30
N PRO A 30 -13.04 -9.99 -10.61
CA PRO A 30 -12.61 -9.03 -11.63
C PRO A 30 -13.48 -7.76 -11.68
N ASP A 31 -14.75 -7.86 -11.30
CA ASP A 31 -15.75 -6.80 -11.46
C ASP A 31 -16.07 -6.07 -10.14
N ARG A 32 -15.26 -6.28 -9.10
CA ARG A 32 -15.41 -5.58 -7.82
C ARG A 32 -14.14 -4.82 -7.45
N PRO A 33 -14.27 -3.66 -6.75
CA PRO A 33 -13.14 -2.99 -6.15
C PRO A 33 -12.32 -3.98 -5.32
N GLY A 34 -11.00 -3.97 -5.53
CA GLY A 34 -10.10 -4.82 -4.78
C GLY A 34 -10.04 -4.40 -3.32
N THR A 35 -9.43 -5.22 -2.47
CA THR A 35 -9.08 -4.82 -1.11
C THR A 35 -7.64 -4.35 -1.12
N LEU A 36 -7.44 -3.05 -0.87
CA LEU A 36 -6.12 -2.44 -0.84
C LEU A 36 -5.60 -2.40 0.59
N TYR A 37 -4.37 -2.86 0.79
CA TYR A 37 -3.65 -2.76 2.05
C TYR A 37 -2.36 -1.98 1.83
N PHE A 38 -1.91 -1.24 2.84
CA PHE A 38 -0.58 -0.65 2.84
C PHE A 38 0.11 -0.80 4.19
N GLY A 39 1.44 -0.87 4.18
CA GLY A 39 2.22 -1.04 5.39
C GLY A 39 3.72 -1.05 5.15
N VAL A 40 4.47 -1.55 6.13
CA VAL A 40 5.94 -1.67 6.05
C VAL A 40 6.32 -2.99 5.38
N VAL A 41 7.15 -2.95 4.34
CA VAL A 41 7.76 -4.14 3.71
C VAL A 41 9.02 -4.59 4.44
N ARG A 42 9.36 -5.87 4.33
CA ARG A 42 10.63 -6.42 4.86
C ARG A 42 11.83 -6.13 3.97
N ASP A 43 11.61 -5.96 2.67
CA ASP A 43 12.65 -5.68 1.68
C ASP A 43 12.39 -4.31 1.05
N PRO A 44 13.30 -3.33 1.21
CA PRO A 44 13.12 -2.00 0.64
C PRO A 44 13.28 -1.96 -0.89
N GLN A 45 13.74 -3.06 -1.51
CA GLN A 45 13.82 -3.24 -2.97
C GLN A 45 12.58 -3.91 -3.56
N ALA A 46 11.62 -4.34 -2.72
CA ALA A 46 10.37 -4.90 -3.20
C ALA A 46 9.58 -3.87 -4.03
N ALA A 47 8.68 -4.35 -4.89
CA ALA A 47 7.71 -3.50 -5.56
C ALA A 47 6.92 -2.66 -4.54
N LEU A 48 6.71 -1.37 -4.83
CA LEU A 48 5.89 -0.52 -3.95
C LEU A 48 4.44 -0.97 -4.02
N TYR A 49 3.98 -1.33 -5.20
CA TYR A 49 2.61 -1.71 -5.47
C TYR A 49 2.59 -3.12 -6.08
N ASN A 50 1.83 -4.02 -5.47
CA ASN A 50 1.74 -5.40 -5.92
C ASN A 50 0.29 -5.89 -5.96
N THR A 51 -0.06 -6.63 -7.00
CA THR A 51 -1.35 -7.29 -7.16
C THR A 51 -1.31 -8.78 -6.78
N ASP A 52 -0.12 -9.36 -6.61
CA ASP A 52 0.11 -10.74 -6.18
C ASP A 52 0.07 -10.84 -4.63
N PRO A 53 -0.92 -11.57 -4.07
CA PRO A 53 -1.03 -11.80 -2.63
C PRO A 53 0.17 -12.54 -2.00
N LEU A 54 0.88 -13.35 -2.78
CA LEU A 54 1.96 -14.22 -2.29
C LEU A 54 3.33 -13.52 -2.32
N ALA A 55 3.47 -12.49 -3.15
CA ALA A 55 4.69 -11.70 -3.27
C ALA A 55 4.92 -10.76 -2.08
N PHE A 56 3.92 -10.56 -1.21
CA PHE A 56 3.96 -9.55 -0.17
C PHE A 56 4.16 -10.13 1.24
N ARG A 57 5.30 -9.83 1.86
CA ARG A 57 5.55 -10.09 3.30
C ARG A 57 5.73 -8.77 4.03
N HIS A 58 4.64 -8.25 4.62
CA HIS A 58 4.74 -7.11 5.54
C HIS A 58 5.65 -7.46 6.74
N SER A 59 6.43 -6.49 7.22
CA SER A 59 7.28 -6.66 8.40
C SER A 59 6.45 -6.68 9.69
N THR A 60 5.35 -5.93 9.71
CA THR A 60 4.37 -5.90 10.78
C THR A 60 3.00 -6.28 10.24
N SER A 61 2.39 -7.31 10.84
CA SER A 61 0.97 -7.63 10.63
C SER A 61 0.17 -6.99 11.77
N PRO A 62 -0.97 -6.32 11.49
CA PRO A 62 -1.58 -6.14 10.18
C PRO A 62 -1.11 -4.87 9.43
N ALA A 63 -1.11 -4.95 8.10
CA ALA A 63 -1.10 -3.78 7.23
C ALA A 63 -2.47 -3.07 7.30
N PHE A 64 -2.51 -1.77 7.06
CA PHE A 64 -3.76 -1.01 7.12
C PHE A 64 -4.62 -1.32 5.90
N GLN A 65 -5.88 -1.70 6.12
CA GLN A 65 -6.86 -1.92 5.06
C GLN A 65 -7.55 -0.61 4.69
N VAL A 66 -7.48 -0.22 3.42
CA VAL A 66 -8.20 0.95 2.91
C VAL A 66 -9.70 0.65 2.83
N PRO A 67 -10.56 1.57 3.28
CA PRO A 67 -12.00 1.44 3.09
C PRO A 67 -12.36 1.23 1.62
N PRO A 68 -13.27 0.30 1.28
CA PRO A 68 -13.57 -0.02 -0.13
C PRO A 68 -14.02 1.17 -0.98
N GLY A 69 -14.66 2.18 -0.39
CA GLY A 69 -15.08 3.40 -1.08
C GLY A 69 -13.91 4.30 -1.50
N ASP A 70 -12.79 4.25 -0.77
CA ASP A 70 -11.61 5.07 -1.02
C ASP A 70 -10.57 4.34 -1.89
N GLU A 71 -10.78 3.06 -2.17
CA GLU A 71 -9.83 2.22 -2.89
C GLU A 71 -9.38 2.83 -4.24
N PRO A 72 -10.26 3.34 -5.13
CA PRO A 72 -9.83 3.93 -6.39
C PRO A 72 -8.91 5.16 -6.20
N LEU A 73 -9.17 5.98 -5.19
CA LEU A 73 -8.36 7.16 -4.86
C LEU A 73 -6.97 6.72 -4.39
N PHE A 74 -6.90 5.79 -3.45
CA PHE A 74 -5.64 5.28 -2.93
C PHE A 74 -4.85 4.49 -3.98
N ARG A 75 -5.52 3.75 -4.87
CA ARG A 75 -4.89 3.09 -6.02
C ARG A 75 -4.19 4.10 -6.92
N ALA A 76 -4.90 5.17 -7.32
CA ALA A 76 -4.33 6.22 -8.16
C ALA A 76 -3.14 6.90 -7.47
N TYR A 77 -3.29 7.22 -6.19
CA TYR A 77 -2.23 7.80 -5.36
C TYR A 77 -0.98 6.92 -5.32
N PHE A 78 -1.10 5.65 -4.94
CA PHE A 78 0.06 4.76 -4.80
C PHE A 78 0.70 4.37 -6.13
N THR A 79 -0.07 4.38 -7.22
CA THR A 79 0.47 4.24 -8.58
C THR A 79 1.39 5.42 -8.90
N GLU A 80 0.94 6.65 -8.62
CA GLU A 80 1.73 7.86 -8.87
C GLU A 80 2.97 7.94 -7.97
N VAL A 81 2.83 7.58 -6.68
CA VAL A 81 3.97 7.48 -5.76
C VAL A 81 5.00 6.45 -6.23
N SER A 82 4.55 5.30 -6.75
CA SER A 82 5.46 4.28 -7.30
C SER A 82 6.25 4.83 -8.49
N ARG A 83 5.56 5.53 -9.41
CA ARG A 83 6.17 6.19 -10.57
C ARG A 83 7.21 7.23 -10.17
N LEU A 84 6.88 8.10 -9.20
CA LEU A 84 7.79 9.14 -8.69
C LEU A 84 8.99 8.55 -7.93
N ALA A 85 8.81 7.40 -7.29
CA ALA A 85 9.86 6.70 -6.56
C ALA A 85 10.75 5.82 -7.45
N ASP A 86 10.47 5.74 -8.75
CA ASP A 86 11.08 4.79 -9.69
C ASP A 86 11.01 3.33 -9.19
N ARG A 87 9.87 2.97 -8.61
CA ARG A 87 9.61 1.62 -8.08
C ARG A 87 8.60 0.89 -8.97
N PRO A 88 8.85 -0.39 -9.29
CA PRO A 88 7.96 -1.15 -10.17
C PRO A 88 6.59 -1.38 -9.54
N VAL A 89 5.58 -1.39 -10.41
CA VAL A 89 4.20 -1.83 -10.16
C VAL A 89 4.07 -3.23 -10.77
N VAL A 90 3.69 -4.23 -9.96
CA VAL A 90 3.66 -5.64 -10.39
C VAL A 90 2.28 -6.27 -10.17
#